data_AF-A0A7W4WBE5-F1
#
_entry.id   AF-A0A7W4WBE5-F1
#
_cell.length_a   1.000
_cell.length_b   1.000
_cell.length_c   1.000
_cell.angle_alpha   90.00
_cell.angle_beta   90.00
_cell.angle_gamma   90.00
#
_symmetry.space_group_name_H-M   'P 1'
#
loop_
_entity.id
_entity.type
_entity.pdbx_description
1 polymer ?
#
loop_
_entity_poly.entity_id
_entity_poly.type
_entity_poly.pdbx_seq_one_letter_code
_entity_poly.pdbx_strand_id
1 'polypeptide(L)'
;MLDYAAGPECLPAQLCGHFGEQLPQPCGRCSNCREPQARVLPDTAPETTGEEQQGEIERLIGEANPALAHLRQLARFLCGLASPATMRLRKHPQFGSLAR
;
A
#
# COMPACT_ATOMS: atom_id res chain seq x y z
N MET A 1 7.44 -5.24 9.51
CA MET A 1 6.87 -6.18 8.51
C MET A 1 7.71 -6.24 7.25
N LEU A 2 8.12 -5.10 6.68
CA LEU A 2 9.06 -5.07 5.55
C LEU A 2 10.43 -5.65 5.93
N ASP A 3 10.94 -5.33 7.13
CA ASP A 3 12.22 -5.87 7.62
C ASP A 3 12.22 -7.40 7.74
N TYR A 4 11.08 -7.97 8.13
CA TYR A 4 10.89 -9.43 8.19
C TYR A 4 11.00 -10.08 6.80
N ALA A 5 10.48 -9.42 5.77
CA ALA A 5 10.49 -9.93 4.40
C ALA A 5 11.82 -9.69 3.67
N ALA A 6 12.51 -8.58 3.97
CA ALA A 6 13.74 -8.17 3.29
C ALA A 6 15.02 -8.66 3.99
N GLY A 7 14.96 -8.92 5.30
CA GLY A 7 16.11 -9.26 6.12
C GLY A 7 16.71 -10.65 5.81
N PRO A 8 18.01 -10.85 6.07
CA PRO A 8 18.69 -12.13 5.83
C PRO A 8 18.47 -13.16 6.95
N GLU A 9 17.83 -12.77 8.06
CA GLU A 9 17.69 -13.60 9.26
C GLU A 9 16.68 -14.74 9.09
N CYS A 10 16.80 -15.80 9.88
CA CYS A 10 15.88 -16.94 9.90
C CYS A 10 14.42 -16.47 10.16
N LEU A 11 13.52 -16.71 9.20
CA LEU A 11 12.12 -16.25 9.28
C LEU A 11 11.41 -16.77 10.55
N PRO A 12 11.42 -18.08 10.89
CA PRO A 12 10.82 -18.54 12.15
C PRO A 12 11.44 -17.94 13.41
N ALA A 13 12.75 -17.70 13.44
CA ALA A 13 13.40 -17.12 14.62
C ALA A 13 12.95 -15.67 14.85
N GLN A 14 12.87 -14.87 13.78
CA GLN A 14 12.32 -13.52 13.85
C GLN A 14 10.85 -13.51 14.29
N LEU A 15 10.03 -14.43 13.78
CA LEU A 15 8.62 -14.53 14.12
C LEU A 15 8.43 -14.89 15.59
N CYS A 16 9.16 -15.88 16.10
CA CYS A 16 9.16 -16.21 17.53
C CYS A 16 9.58 -15.01 18.37
N GLY A 17 10.66 -14.31 17.99
CA GLY A 17 11.13 -13.11 18.68
C GLY A 17 10.06 -12.01 18.76
N HIS A 18 9.27 -11.81 17.70
CA HIS A 18 8.16 -10.86 17.69
C HIS A 18 7.08 -11.19 18.73
N PHE A 19 6.85 -12.47 19.01
CA PHE A 19 5.90 -12.94 20.02
C PHE A 19 6.53 -13.19 21.40
N GLY A 20 7.80 -12.82 21.59
CA GLY A 20 8.51 -12.99 22.87
C GLY A 20 9.08 -14.38 23.12
N GLU A 21 9.09 -15.24 22.09
CA GLU A 21 9.71 -16.56 22.13
C GLU A 21 11.11 -16.54 21.49
N GLN A 22 11.92 -17.56 21.77
CA GLN A 22 13.25 -17.70 21.19
C GLN A 22 13.43 -19.10 20.62
N LEU A 23 13.89 -19.16 19.36
CA LEU A 23 14.40 -20.41 18.81
C LEU A 23 15.85 -20.61 19.29
N PRO A 24 16.21 -21.80 19.79
CA PRO A 24 17.58 -22.08 20.24
C PRO A 24 18.58 -22.04 19.08
N GLN A 25 18.13 -22.28 17.85
CA GLN A 25 18.95 -22.24 16.64
C GLN A 25 18.11 -21.88 15.41
N PRO A 26 18.71 -21.37 14.33
CA PRO A 26 18.03 -21.18 13.04
C PRO A 26 17.33 -22.46 12.58
N CYS A 27 16.18 -22.34 11.91
CA CYS A 27 15.35 -23.50 11.58
C CYS A 27 15.95 -24.41 10.50
N GLY A 28 16.97 -23.94 9.76
CA GLY A 28 17.67 -24.69 8.70
C GLY A 28 16.84 -24.97 7.44
N ARG A 29 15.58 -24.51 7.36
CA ARG A 29 14.64 -24.91 6.30
C ARG A 29 13.93 -23.75 5.60
N CYS A 30 13.90 -22.57 6.20
CA CYS A 30 13.29 -21.40 5.55
C CYS A 30 14.15 -20.91 4.38
N SER A 31 13.56 -20.07 3.52
CA SER A 31 14.25 -19.46 2.38
C SER A 31 15.57 -18.82 2.79
N ASN A 32 15.59 -18.08 3.90
CA ASN A 32 16.78 -17.37 4.37
C ASN A 32 17.85 -18.31 4.97
N CYS A 33 17.45 -19.45 5.53
CA CYS A 33 18.40 -20.46 5.99
C CYS A 33 19.03 -21.24 4.83
N ARG A 34 18.29 -21.41 3.72
CA ARG A 34 18.79 -22.09 2.52
C ARG A 34 19.64 -21.17 1.65
N GLU A 35 19.24 -19.92 1.55
CA GLU A 35 19.86 -18.86 0.76
C GLU A 35 19.95 -17.59 1.64
N PRO A 36 21.00 -17.45 2.46
CA PRO A 36 21.16 -16.33 3.38
C PRO A 36 21.57 -15.06 2.62
N GLN A 37 20.60 -14.44 1.95
CA GLN A 37 20.78 -13.17 1.27
C GLN A 37 19.60 -12.25 1.59
N ALA A 38 19.90 -11.00 1.96
CA ALA A 38 18.89 -9.96 2.08
C ALA A 38 18.22 -9.77 0.71
N ARG A 39 16.90 -9.84 0.69
CA ARG A 39 16.14 -9.69 -0.54
C ARG A 39 15.80 -8.23 -0.71
N VAL A 40 16.23 -7.66 -1.84
CA VAL A 40 15.71 -6.36 -2.28
C VAL A 40 14.26 -6.60 -2.66
N LEU A 41 13.34 -6.04 -1.88
CA LEU A 41 11.93 -6.02 -2.27
C LEU A 41 11.83 -5.20 -3.55
N PRO A 42 11.07 -5.67 -4.56
CA PRO A 42 10.91 -4.92 -5.79
C PRO A 42 10.31 -3.55 -5.44
N ASP A 43 11.03 -2.49 -5.81
CA ASP A 43 10.49 -1.16 -5.70
C ASP A 43 9.36 -1.02 -6.72
N THR A 44 8.20 -0.60 -6.25
CA THR A 44 7.10 -0.27 -7.16
C THR A 44 7.26 1.21 -7.45
N ALA A 45 8.04 1.53 -8.49
CA ALA A 45 8.20 2.92 -8.90
C ALA A 45 6.80 3.53 -9.06
N PRO A 46 6.50 4.65 -8.37
CA PRO A 46 5.19 5.27 -8.51
C PRO A 46 5.03 5.70 -9.96
N GLU A 47 3.96 5.23 -10.61
CA GLU A 47 3.60 5.76 -11.92
C GLU A 47 3.33 7.26 -11.76
N THR A 48 4.05 8.07 -12.53
CA THR A 48 3.87 9.52 -12.49
C THR A 48 2.48 9.86 -12.98
N THR A 49 1.70 10.55 -12.14
CA THR A 49 0.47 11.21 -12.56
C THR A 49 0.85 12.37 -13.50
N GLY A 50 0.24 12.46 -14.68
CA GLY A 50 0.51 13.56 -15.60
C GLY A 50 0.02 14.90 -15.04
N GLU A 51 0.58 16.02 -15.53
CA GLU A 51 0.23 17.38 -15.06
C GLU A 51 -1.28 17.67 -15.14
N GLU A 52 -1.95 17.20 -16.19
CA GLU A 52 -3.40 17.34 -16.37
C GLU A 52 -4.18 16.63 -15.25
N GLN A 53 -3.83 15.37 -14.98
CA GLN A 53 -4.44 14.57 -13.92
C GLN A 53 -4.18 15.20 -12.54
N GLN A 54 -2.99 15.76 -12.33
CA GLN A 54 -2.67 16.45 -11.08
C GLN A 54 -3.53 17.71 -10.91
N GLY A 55 -3.70 18.51 -11.96
CA GLY A 55 -4.59 19.68 -11.95
C GLY A 55 -6.07 19.31 -11.75
N GLU A 56 -6.51 18.14 -12.23
CA GLU A 56 -7.85 17.61 -11.93
C GLU A 56 -8.02 17.24 -10.45
N ILE A 57 -7.03 16.59 -9.86
CA ILE A 57 -7.02 16.21 -8.44
C ILE A 57 -7.03 17.47 -7.57
N GLU A 58 -6.19 18.46 -7.88
CA GLU A 58 -6.12 19.73 -7.13
C GLU A 58 -7.44 20.50 -7.18
N ARG A 59 -8.09 20.56 -8.36
CA ARG A 59 -9.43 21.14 -8.50
C ARG A 59 -10.46 20.43 -7.62
N LEU A 60 -10.47 19.09 -7.65
CA LEU A 60 -11.38 18.28 -6.84
C LEU A 60 -11.15 18.45 -5.33
N ILE A 61 -9.90 18.58 -4.89
CA ILE A 61 -9.56 18.91 -3.50
C ILE A 61 -10.10 20.30 -3.14
N GLY A 62 -9.96 21.26 -4.06
CA GLY A 62 -10.45 22.64 -3.90
C GLY A 62 -11.97 22.76 -3.76
N GLU A 63 -12.75 21.80 -4.26
CA GLU A 63 -14.21 21.75 -4.06
C GLU A 63 -14.59 21.51 -2.59
N ALA A 64 -13.64 21.10 -1.74
CA ALA A 64 -13.82 20.87 -0.31
C ALA A 64 -15.04 19.98 0.03
N ASN A 65 -15.35 19.01 -0.84
CA ASN A 65 -16.49 18.12 -0.64
C ASN A 65 -16.25 17.24 0.60
N PRO A 66 -17.13 17.26 1.62
CA PRO A 66 -16.93 16.49 2.85
C PRO A 66 -16.78 14.98 2.63
N ALA A 67 -17.37 14.43 1.57
CA ALA A 67 -17.25 13.02 1.21
C ALA A 67 -15.86 12.64 0.65
N LEU A 68 -15.06 13.62 0.26
CA LEU A 68 -13.70 13.48 -0.31
C LEU A 68 -12.62 14.12 0.58
N ALA A 69 -12.99 14.61 1.77
CA ALA A 69 -12.08 15.33 2.67
C ALA A 69 -10.89 14.48 3.14
N HIS A 70 -11.05 13.15 3.21
CA HIS A 70 -9.93 12.26 3.53
C HIS A 70 -9.26 11.72 2.28
N LEU A 71 -7.91 11.73 2.26
CA LEU A 71 -7.09 11.23 1.14
C LEU A 71 -7.48 9.82 0.70
N ARG A 72 -7.81 8.92 1.63
CA ARG A 72 -8.27 7.56 1.32
C ARG A 72 -9.61 7.56 0.58
N GLN A 73 -10.54 8.45 0.94
CA GLN A 73 -11.84 8.57 0.28
C GLN A 73 -11.69 9.16 -1.12
N LEU A 74 -10.84 10.18 -1.27
CA LEU A 74 -10.46 10.75 -2.55
C LEU A 74 -9.83 9.70 -3.47
N ALA A 75 -8.83 8.95 -3.00
CA ALA A 75 -8.19 7.89 -3.78
C ALA A 75 -9.19 6.81 -4.19
N ARG A 76 -10.05 6.34 -3.27
CA ARG A 76 -11.12 5.38 -3.61
C ARG A 76 -12.08 5.93 -4.66
N PHE A 77 -12.47 7.19 -4.55
CA PHE A 77 -13.34 7.85 -5.52
C PHE A 77 -12.70 7.91 -6.91
N LEU A 78 -11.45 8.35 -7.01
CA LEU A 78 -10.70 8.45 -8.26
C LEU A 78 -10.44 7.07 -8.88
N CYS A 79 -10.23 6.04 -8.08
CA CYS A 79 -10.09 4.64 -8.53
C CYS A 79 -11.43 3.93 -8.79
N GLY A 80 -12.59 4.60 -8.62
CA GLY A 80 -13.91 4.00 -8.86
C GLY A 80 -14.33 2.97 -7.79
N LEU A 81 -13.68 2.95 -6.63
CA LEU A 81 -13.95 2.03 -5.53
C LEU A 81 -15.17 2.50 -4.72
N ALA A 82 -16.20 1.66 -4.69
CA ALA A 82 -17.40 1.87 -3.91
C ALA A 82 -17.09 2.12 -2.42
N SER A 83 -17.59 3.21 -1.84
CA SER A 83 -17.48 3.52 -0.42
C SER A 83 -18.78 4.12 0.09
N PRO A 84 -19.20 3.86 1.34
CA PRO A 84 -20.34 4.53 1.94
C PRO A 84 -20.24 6.06 1.86
N ALA A 85 -19.04 6.61 2.08
CA ALA A 85 -18.81 8.05 2.06
C ALA A 85 -19.06 8.69 0.68
N THR A 86 -18.75 7.98 -0.41
CA THR A 86 -18.79 8.52 -1.78
C THR A 86 -19.97 8.02 -2.60
N MET A 87 -20.94 7.33 -1.96
CA MET A 87 -22.06 6.70 -2.66
C MET A 87 -22.87 7.67 -3.53
N ARG A 88 -23.08 8.90 -3.04
CA ARG A 88 -23.83 9.96 -3.74
C ARG A 88 -23.03 10.61 -4.87
N LEU A 89 -21.72 10.38 -4.91
CA LEU A 89 -20.80 10.95 -5.90
C LEU A 89 -20.49 9.98 -7.04
N ARG A 90 -21.08 8.78 -7.08
CA ARG A 90 -20.78 7.79 -8.15
C ARG A 90 -21.13 8.26 -9.57
N LYS A 91 -22.03 9.23 -9.71
CA LYS A 91 -22.38 9.84 -10.99
C LYS A 91 -21.50 11.07 -11.32
N HIS A 92 -20.58 11.44 -10.42
CA HIS A 92 -19.68 12.56 -10.64
C HIS A 92 -18.72 12.21 -11.80
N PRO A 93 -18.41 13.15 -12.72
CA PRO A 93 -17.56 12.87 -13.88
C PRO A 93 -16.18 12.32 -13.53
N GLN A 94 -15.63 12.70 -12.38
CA GLN A 94 -14.30 12.26 -11.92
C GLN A 94 -14.33 10.93 -11.11
N PHE A 95 -15.51 10.32 -10.92
CA PHE A 95 -15.56 9.00 -10.27
C PHE A 95 -14.94 7.95 -11.18
N GLY A 96 -13.87 7.30 -10.74
CA GLY A 96 -13.14 6.32 -11.54
C GLY A 96 -12.27 6.91 -12.64
N SER A 97 -11.99 8.22 -12.64
CA SER A 97 -11.16 8.85 -13.68
C SER A 97 -9.71 8.34 -13.71
N LEU A 98 -9.25 7.70 -12.63
CA LEU A 98 -7.93 7.08 -12.51
C LEU A 98 -8.00 5.56 -12.32
N ALA A 99 -9.12 4.92 -12.69
CA ALA A 99 -9.21 3.46 -12.72
C ALA A 99 -8.31 2.94 -13.84
N ARG A 100 -7.27 2.19 -13.45
CA ARG A 100 -6.36 1.46 -14.36
C ARG A 100 -6.60 -0.04 -14.20
#